data_AF-A0A1G1W8R4-F1
#
_entry.id   AF-A0A1G1W8R4-F1
#
_cell.length_a   1.000
_cell.length_b   1.000
_cell.length_c   1.000
_cell.angle_alpha   90.00
_cell.angle_beta   90.00
_cell.angle_gamma   90.00
#
_symmetry.space_group_name_H-M   'P 1'
#
loop_
_entity.id
_entity.type
_entity.pdbx_description
1 polymer ?
#
loop_
_entity_poly.entity_id
_entity_poly.type
_entity_poly.pdbx_seq_one_letter_code
_entity_poly.pdbx_strand_id
1 'polypeptide(L)'
;MLSQFKKLLFKFPILLFLYCFILKLGVAYAGNEDLDLNPSPVTDLVKIFENALSAVIILGGLASFVMIIVSGFKFIAAQGDPKALMSARSSLLWAIAGVAFIIIAWLVLQFIANFTGVNVTIFRLNFNLE
;
A
#
# COMPACT_ATOMS: atom_id res chain seq x y z
N MET A 1 -25.08 10.06 21.70
CA MET A 1 -25.23 9.55 20.31
C MET A 1 -24.08 9.96 19.37
N LEU A 2 -23.54 11.18 19.44
CA LEU A 2 -22.43 11.63 18.56
C LEU A 2 -21.12 10.79 18.65
N SER A 3 -20.83 10.15 19.78
CA SER A 3 -19.58 9.40 19.97
C SER A 3 -19.48 8.11 19.16
N GLN A 4 -20.62 7.51 18.79
CA GLN A 4 -20.66 6.31 17.94
C GLN A 4 -20.51 6.67 16.45
N PHE A 5 -21.04 7.82 16.05
CA PHE A 5 -20.94 8.35 14.68
C PHE A 5 -19.48 8.68 14.31
N LYS A 6 -18.71 9.25 15.25
CA LYS A 6 -17.27 9.54 15.04
C LYS A 6 -16.43 8.27 14.87
N LYS A 7 -16.78 7.17 15.56
CA LYS A 7 -16.15 5.85 15.40
C LYS A 7 -16.51 5.19 14.07
N LEU A 8 -17.73 5.41 13.59
CA LEU A 8 -18.20 4.90 12.29
C LEU A 8 -17.53 5.64 11.12
N LEU A 9 -17.42 6.96 11.22
CA LEU A 9 -16.73 7.80 10.23
C LEU A 9 -15.24 7.46 10.11
N PHE A 10 -14.59 7.11 11.23
CA PHE A 10 -13.16 6.77 11.26
C PHE A 10 -12.86 5.34 10.77
N LYS A 11 -13.84 4.43 10.83
CA LYS A 11 -13.72 3.06 10.30
C LYS A 11 -14.06 2.96 8.82
N PHE A 12 -14.81 3.91 8.27
CA PHE A 12 -15.19 3.96 6.86
C PHE A 12 -14.00 3.91 5.88
N PRO A 13 -12.90 4.68 6.07
CA PRO A 13 -11.73 4.58 5.19
C PRO A 13 -11.00 3.24 5.33
N ILE A 14 -10.98 2.65 6.52
CA ILE A 14 -10.37 1.34 6.79
C ILE A 14 -11.21 0.21 6.17
N LEU A 15 -12.54 0.30 6.21
CA LEU A 15 -13.44 -0.68 5.60
C LEU A 15 -13.39 -0.60 4.07
N LEU A 16 -13.34 0.62 3.51
CA LEU A 16 -13.15 0.86 2.08
C LEU A 16 -11.78 0.34 1.61
N PHE A 17 -10.74 0.56 2.42
CA PHE A 17 -9.40 0.03 2.19
C PHE A 17 -9.40 -1.51 2.19
N LEU A 18 -10.09 -2.14 3.13
CA LEU A 18 -10.20 -3.60 3.22
C LEU A 18 -11.06 -4.18 2.08
N TYR A 19 -12.11 -3.48 1.68
CA TYR A 19 -12.97 -3.85 0.54
C TYR A 19 -12.23 -3.73 -0.79
N CYS A 20 -11.51 -2.63 -1.04
CA CYS A 20 -10.65 -2.49 -2.22
C CYS A 20 -9.48 -3.49 -2.22
N PHE A 21 -8.93 -3.83 -1.05
CA PHE A 21 -7.90 -4.87 -0.92
C PHE A 21 -8.44 -6.26 -1.30
N ILE A 22 -9.64 -6.62 -0.83
CA ILE A 22 -10.32 -7.86 -1.21
C ILE A 22 -10.67 -7.88 -2.71
N LEU A 23 -11.15 -6.75 -3.27
CA LEU A 23 -11.47 -6.63 -4.69
C LEU A 23 -10.22 -6.79 -5.57
N LYS A 24 -9.13 -6.08 -5.25
CA LYS A 24 -7.85 -6.17 -5.98
C LYS A 24 -7.19 -7.54 -5.84
N LEU A 25 -7.30 -8.20 -4.68
CA LEU A 25 -6.92 -9.61 -4.53
C LEU A 25 -7.75 -10.49 -5.46
N GLY A 26 -9.07 -10.30 -5.54
CA GLY A 26 -9.92 -11.08 -6.46
C GLY A 26 -9.52 -10.98 -7.94
N VAL A 27 -9.17 -9.79 -8.43
CA VAL A 27 -8.73 -9.60 -9.83
C VAL A 27 -7.31 -10.10 -10.08
N ALA A 28 -6.45 -10.14 -9.06
CA ALA A 28 -5.10 -10.70 -9.12
C ALA A 28 -5.07 -12.17 -9.56
N TYR A 29 -6.10 -12.92 -9.19
CA TYR A 29 -6.22 -14.33 -9.52
C TYR A 29 -6.83 -14.57 -10.91
N ALA A 30 -7.38 -13.54 -11.57
CA ALA A 30 -8.25 -13.68 -12.74
C ALA A 30 -7.71 -13.07 -14.05
N GLY A 31 -6.53 -12.46 -14.06
CA GLY A 31 -5.97 -11.96 -15.32
C GLY A 31 -4.46 -12.05 -15.30
N ASN A 32 -3.92 -12.99 -16.09
CA ASN A 32 -2.72 -12.84 -16.93
C ASN A 32 -2.70 -14.05 -17.89
N GLU A 33 -3.60 -14.06 -18.87
CA GLU A 33 -3.46 -14.95 -20.03
C GLU A 33 -2.45 -14.32 -21.00
N ASP A 34 -1.21 -14.18 -20.56
CA ASP A 34 -0.09 -13.86 -21.44
C ASP A 34 0.61 -15.18 -21.76
N LEU A 35 0.27 -15.76 -22.91
CA LEU A 35 0.94 -16.91 -23.52
C LEU A 35 2.38 -16.52 -23.91
N ASP A 36 3.28 -16.42 -22.93
CA ASP A 36 4.71 -16.34 -23.18
C ASP A 36 5.24 -17.75 -23.48
N LEU A 37 5.66 -17.98 -24.74
CA LEU A 37 6.27 -19.21 -25.26
C LEU A 37 7.67 -19.53 -24.67
N ASN A 38 7.89 -19.23 -23.39
CA ASN A 38 9.03 -19.73 -22.62
C ASN A 38 8.70 -19.71 -21.11
N PRO A 39 8.19 -20.81 -20.55
CA PRO A 39 7.88 -20.89 -19.11
C PRO A 39 9.18 -20.99 -18.32
N SER A 40 9.81 -19.84 -18.04
CA SER A 40 10.80 -19.78 -16.99
C SER A 40 10.05 -19.65 -15.66
N PRO A 41 10.32 -20.50 -14.65
CA PRO A 41 9.67 -20.40 -13.33
C PRO A 41 9.81 -19.00 -12.70
N VAL A 42 10.84 -18.26 -13.11
CA VAL A 42 11.17 -16.93 -12.63
C VAL A 42 10.16 -15.88 -13.12
N THR A 43 9.61 -16.03 -14.33
CA THR A 43 8.69 -15.05 -14.93
C THR A 43 7.33 -15.05 -14.22
N ASP A 44 6.80 -16.23 -13.87
CA ASP A 44 5.51 -16.36 -13.19
C ASP A 44 5.56 -15.82 -11.75
N LEU A 45 6.68 -16.06 -11.03
CA LEU A 45 6.89 -15.46 -9.71
C LEU A 45 6.96 -13.93 -9.80
N VAL A 46 7.58 -13.37 -10.84
CA VAL A 46 7.64 -11.92 -11.05
C VAL A 46 6.24 -11.36 -11.30
N LYS A 47 5.41 -11.98 -12.15
CA LYS A 47 4.04 -11.52 -12.43
C LYS A 47 3.15 -11.49 -11.17
N ILE A 48 3.18 -12.54 -10.36
CA ILE A 48 2.42 -12.59 -9.09
C ILE A 48 2.92 -11.49 -8.13
N PHE A 49 4.24 -11.30 -8.07
CA PHE A 49 4.86 -10.30 -7.22
C PHE A 49 4.52 -8.87 -7.65
N GLU A 50 4.61 -8.56 -8.95
CA GLU A 50 4.27 -7.24 -9.50
C GLU A 50 2.83 -6.85 -9.19
N ASN A 51 1.89 -7.77 -9.37
CA ASN A 51 0.48 -7.49 -9.11
C ASN A 51 0.18 -7.32 -7.60
N ALA A 52 0.77 -8.15 -6.74
CA ALA A 52 0.68 -7.97 -5.30
C ALA A 52 1.26 -6.61 -4.86
N LEU A 53 2.42 -6.24 -5.40
CA LEU A 53 3.08 -4.98 -5.08
C LEU A 53 2.28 -3.77 -5.58
N SER A 54 1.72 -3.83 -6.78
CA SER A 54 0.83 -2.79 -7.34
C SER A 54 -0.36 -2.51 -6.42
N ALA A 55 -1.03 -3.57 -5.94
CA ALA A 55 -2.13 -3.43 -4.98
C ALA A 55 -1.66 -2.80 -3.66
N VAL A 56 -0.51 -3.23 -3.14
CA VAL A 56 0.06 -2.70 -1.89
C VAL A 56 0.51 -1.25 -2.04
N ILE A 57 1.06 -0.82 -3.18
CA ILE A 57 1.50 0.57 -3.39
C ILE A 57 0.30 1.52 -3.46
N ILE A 58 -0.74 1.18 -4.23
CA ILE A 58 -1.93 2.04 -4.38
C ILE A 58 -2.66 2.13 -3.03
N LEU A 59 -2.91 1.00 -2.40
CA LEU A 59 -3.66 0.96 -1.15
C LEU A 59 -2.81 1.52 -0.01
N GLY A 60 -1.58 1.01 0.15
CA GLY A 60 -0.65 1.43 1.19
C GLY A 60 -0.30 2.92 1.11
N GLY A 61 -0.09 3.45 -0.11
CA GLY A 61 0.13 4.88 -0.32
C GLY A 61 -1.06 5.72 0.15
N LEU A 62 -2.28 5.33 -0.22
CA LEU A 62 -3.49 6.04 0.20
C LEU A 62 -3.72 5.96 1.72
N ALA A 63 -3.52 4.79 2.32
CA ALA A 63 -3.67 4.61 3.77
C ALA A 63 -2.62 5.39 4.56
N SER A 64 -1.35 5.33 4.14
CA SER A 64 -0.27 6.12 4.75
C SER A 64 -0.56 7.62 4.65
N PHE A 65 -1.06 8.09 3.51
CA PHE A 65 -1.42 9.50 3.34
C PHE A 65 -2.50 9.96 4.35
N VAL A 66 -3.58 9.18 4.51
CA VAL A 66 -4.63 9.49 5.49
C VAL A 66 -4.10 9.44 6.93
N MET A 67 -3.24 8.47 7.27
CA MET A 67 -2.65 8.38 8.61
C MET A 67 -1.72 9.56 8.93
N ILE A 68 -0.95 10.07 7.95
CA ILE A 68 -0.12 11.26 8.14
C ILE A 68 -0.99 12.47 8.47
N ILE A 69 -2.07 12.70 7.73
CA ILE A 69 -2.98 13.82 7.99
C ILE A 69 -3.59 13.70 9.38
N VAL A 70 -4.13 12.54 9.73
CA VAL A 70 -4.78 12.31 11.04
C VAL A 70 -3.78 12.46 12.19
N SER A 71 -2.57 11.92 12.05
CA SER A 71 -1.52 12.02 13.08
C SER A 71 -1.02 13.46 13.25
N GLY A 72 -0.91 14.23 12.16
CA GLY A 72 -0.59 15.66 12.21
C GLY A 72 -1.61 16.49 12.99
N PHE A 73 -2.90 16.28 12.73
CA PHE A 73 -3.96 16.92 13.51
C PHE A 73 -3.92 16.52 14.99
N LYS A 74 -3.70 15.24 15.27
CA LYS A 74 -3.54 14.73 16.64
C LYS A 74 -2.34 15.35 17.36
N PHE A 75 -1.25 15.62 16.65
CA PHE A 75 -0.04 16.22 17.21
C PHE A 75 -0.28 17.67 17.67
N ILE A 76 -0.98 18.46 16.84
CA ILE A 76 -1.36 19.84 17.17
C ILE A 76 -2.40 19.87 18.30
N ALA A 77 -3.38 18.97 18.27
CA ALA A 77 -4.44 18.89 19.28
C ALA A 77 -3.97 18.39 20.65
N ALA A 78 -2.77 17.81 20.75
CA ALA A 78 -2.27 17.23 22.00
C ALA A 78 -1.97 18.28 23.08
N GLN A 79 -1.81 19.57 22.74
CA GLN A 79 -1.67 20.72 23.67
C GLN A 79 -0.72 20.51 24.89
N GLY A 80 0.27 19.61 24.79
CA GLY A 80 1.21 19.30 25.87
C GLY A 80 0.87 18.08 26.74
N ASP A 81 -0.24 17.36 26.49
CA ASP A 81 -0.50 16.06 27.12
C ASP A 81 0.52 15.01 26.59
N PRO A 82 1.44 14.50 27.45
CA PRO A 82 2.46 13.55 27.03
C PRO A 82 1.88 12.25 26.47
N LYS A 83 0.69 11.84 26.90
CA LYS A 83 0.05 10.59 26.45
C LYS A 83 -0.49 10.73 25.03
N ALA A 84 -1.15 11.84 24.74
CA ALA A 84 -1.64 12.16 23.40
C ALA A 84 -0.47 12.36 22.41
N LEU A 85 0.61 13.02 22.87
CA LEU A 85 1.80 13.27 22.06
C LEU A 85 2.54 11.97 21.70
N MET A 86 2.68 11.04 22.64
CA MET A 86 3.27 9.72 22.37
C MET A 86 2.45 8.94 21.35
N SER A 87 1.11 8.91 21.50
CA SER A 87 0.24 8.22 20.53
C SER A 87 0.33 8.83 19.13
N ALA A 88 0.39 10.16 19.02
CA ALA A 88 0.53 10.84 17.74
C ALA A 88 1.87 10.52 17.05
N ARG A 89 2.98 10.51 17.81
CA ARG A 89 4.32 10.16 17.29
C ARG A 89 4.39 8.73 16.80
N SER A 90 3.91 7.76 17.58
CA SER A 90 3.90 6.36 17.14
C SER A 90 3.06 6.19 15.87
N SER A 91 1.90 6.85 15.79
CA SER A 91 1.05 6.82 14.59
C SER A 91 1.74 7.42 13.37
N LEU A 92 2.48 8.51 13.55
CA LEU A 92 3.25 9.13 12.47
C LEU A 92 4.41 8.23 12.02
N LEU A 93 5.11 7.60 12.96
CA LEU A 93 6.19 6.65 12.67
C LEU A 93 5.69 5.46 11.84
N TRP A 94 4.52 4.90 12.16
CA TRP A 94 3.92 3.83 11.36
C TRP A 94 3.60 4.26 9.94
N ALA A 95 3.09 5.48 9.75
CA ALA A 95 2.78 6.00 8.43
C ALA A 95 4.05 6.24 7.60
N ILE A 96 5.10 6.80 8.22
CA ILE A 96 6.42 7.00 7.60
C ILE A 96 7.07 5.65 7.29
N ALA A 97 6.98 4.67 8.18
CA ALA A 97 7.52 3.33 7.97
C ALA A 97 6.89 2.65 6.75
N GLY A 98 5.58 2.83 6.52
CA GLY A 98 4.91 2.35 5.31
C GLY A 98 5.47 2.97 4.03
N VAL A 99 5.72 4.29 4.03
CA VAL A 99 6.33 4.97 2.87
C VAL A 99 7.78 4.51 2.67
N ALA A 100 8.55 4.41 3.75
CA ALA A 100 9.92 3.93 3.71
C ALA A 100 10.01 2.49 3.16
N PHE A 101 9.05 1.63 3.53
CA PHE A 101 8.96 0.26 3.02
C PHE A 101 8.78 0.20 1.50
N ILE A 102 7.94 1.07 0.92
CA ILE A 102 7.75 1.16 -0.54
C ILE A 102 9.05 1.57 -1.24
N ILE A 103 9.78 2.54 -0.66
CA ILE A 103 11.07 2.99 -1.21
C ILE A 103 12.10 1.86 -1.17
N ILE A 104 12.14 1.09 -0.09
CA ILE A 104 13.05 -0.06 0.04
C ILE A 104 12.70 -1.15 -0.98
N ALA A 105 11.40 -1.45 -1.16
CA ALA A 105 10.95 -2.41 -2.15
C ALA A 105 11.41 -2.01 -3.57
N TRP A 106 11.32 -0.72 -3.91
CA TRP A 106 11.84 -0.19 -5.17
C TRP A 106 13.35 -0.41 -5.35
N LEU A 107 14.13 -0.21 -4.28
CA LEU A 107 15.58 -0.46 -4.31
C LEU A 107 15.90 -1.93 -4.59
N VAL A 108 15.16 -2.86 -3.98
CA VAL A 108 15.33 -4.30 -4.21
C VAL A 108 15.02 -4.66 -5.66
N LEU A 109 13.96 -4.10 -6.24
CA LEU A 109 13.59 -4.30 -7.64
C LEU A 109 14.66 -3.78 -8.61
N GLN A 110 15.21 -2.61 -8.33
CA GLN A 110 16.34 -2.06 -9.08
C GLN A 110 17.56 -2.98 -9.01
N PHE A 111 17.86 -3.55 -7.85
CA PHE A 111 18.96 -4.49 -7.68
C PHE A 111 18.76 -5.76 -8.52
N ILE A 112 17.55 -6.31 -8.51
CA ILE A 112 17.20 -7.48 -9.34
C ILE A 112 17.32 -7.15 -10.83
N ALA A 113 16.79 -6.00 -11.27
CA ALA A 113 16.84 -5.58 -12.67
C ALA A 113 18.28 -5.45 -13.20
N ASN A 114 19.18 -4.89 -12.38
CA ASN A 114 20.59 -4.76 -12.73
C ASN A 114 21.31 -6.12 -12.77
N PHE A 115 20.89 -7.08 -11.95
CA PHE A 115 21.52 -8.41 -11.88
C PHE A 115 21.02 -9.36 -12.97
N THR A 116 19.74 -9.32 -13.34
CA THR A 116 19.13 -10.20 -14.35
C THR A 116 19.11 -9.60 -15.76
N GLY A 117 19.34 -8.28 -15.90
CA GLY A 117 19.24 -7.57 -17.18
C GLY A 117 17.81 -7.38 -17.68
N VAL A 118 16.80 -7.82 -16.91
CA VAL A 118 15.37 -7.68 -17.23
C VAL A 118 14.80 -6.48 -16.49
N ASN A 119 14.16 -5.57 -17.21
CA ASN A 119 13.64 -4.33 -16.65
C ASN A 119 12.29 -4.53 -15.94
N VAL A 120 12.34 -4.94 -14.67
CA VAL A 120 11.16 -5.15 -13.78
C VAL A 120 10.70 -3.87 -13.06
N THR A 121 11.20 -2.71 -13.47
CA THR A 121 10.88 -1.41 -12.82
C THR A 121 9.71 -0.69 -13.50
N ILE A 122 9.23 -1.23 -14.62
CA ILE A 122 8.15 -0.65 -15.43
C ILE A 122 6.82 -1.23 -14.94
N PHE A 123 6.39 -0.83 -13.75
CA PHE A 123 5.07 -1.21 -13.22
C PHE A 123 3.99 -0.49 -14.03
N ARG A 124 3.38 -1.20 -14.97
CA ARG A 124 2.17 -0.71 -15.64
C ARG A 124 0.98 -0.92 -14.71
N LEU A 125 0.61 0.14 -13.99
CA LEU A 125 -0.65 0.16 -13.24
C LEU A 125 -1.80 0.16 -14.24
N ASN A 126 -2.24 -1.03 -14.66
CA ASN A 126 -3.37 -1.19 -15.55
C ASN A 126 -4.66 -0.96 -14.75
N PHE A 127 -5.14 0.28 -14.74
CA PHE A 127 -6.45 0.64 -14.21
C PHE A 127 -7.53 0.26 -15.24
N ASN A 128 -7.63 -1.02 -15.60
CA ASN A 128 -8.72 -1.45 -16.46
C ASN A 128 -10.00 -1.52 -15.62
N LEU A 129 -10.82 -0.48 -15.77
CA LEU A 129 -12.15 -0.33 -15.18
C LEU A 129 -13.15 -0.36 -16.35
N GLU A 130 -13.43 -1.56 -16.87
CA GLU A 130 -14.68 -1.86 -17.59
C GLU A 130 -15.58 -2.71 -16.69
#